data_AF-A0A2C9CFE2-F1
#
_entry.id   AF-A0A2C9CFE2-F1
#
_cell.length_a   1.000
_cell.length_b   1.000
_cell.length_c   1.000
_cell.angle_alpha   90.00
_cell.angle_beta   90.00
_cell.angle_gamma   90.00
#
_symmetry.space_group_name_H-M   'P 1'
#
loop_
_entity.id
_entity.type
_entity.pdbx_description
1 polymer ?
#
loop_
_entity_poly.entity_id
_entity_poly.type
_entity_poly.pdbx_seq_one_letter_code
_entity_poly.pdbx_strand_id
1 'polypeptide(L)' 'MTTKKESLTYNDYVRGIQDLRPEDQLSLVEIISAGLKKTLMKKRAKHRITEIEGLGADIWKGIDAQEYVRKERESWD' A
#
# COMPACT_ATOMS: atom_id res chain seq x y z
N MET A 1 29.83 27.00 7.03
CA MET A 1 28.50 27.54 7.37
C MET A 1 27.63 26.36 7.78
N THR A 2 27.53 26.10 9.09
CA THR A 2 26.76 24.98 9.63
C THR A 2 25.29 25.40 9.73
N THR A 3 24.42 24.88 8.86
CA THR A 3 22.98 25.07 8.98
C THR A 3 22.48 24.25 10.17
N LYS A 4 22.35 24.92 11.31
CA LYS A 4 21.70 24.39 12.50
C LYS A 4 20.25 24.10 12.09
N LYS A 5 19.85 22.83 12.13
CA LYS A 5 18.50 22.38 11.78
C LYS A 5 17.57 22.83 12.89
N GLU A 6 17.04 24.05 12.78
CA GLU A 6 16.07 24.58 13.73
C GLU A 6 14.85 23.66 13.71
N SER A 7 14.55 23.08 14.87
CA SER A 7 13.40 22.21 15.06
C SER A 7 12.15 23.08 15.07
N LEU A 8 11.51 23.22 13.91
CA LEU A 8 10.21 23.86 13.77
C LEU A 8 9.20 23.17 14.70
N THR A 9 8.54 23.97 15.53
CA THR A 9 7.48 23.49 16.41
C THR A 9 6.16 23.40 15.66
N TYR A 10 5.20 22.64 16.19
CA TYR A 10 3.86 22.54 15.59
C TYR A 10 3.21 23.92 15.36
N ASN A 11 3.43 24.86 16.28
CA ASN A 11 2.87 26.20 16.19
C ASN A 11 3.48 27.02 15.04
N ASP A 12 4.73 26.77 14.67
CA ASP A 12 5.38 27.44 13.55
C ASP A 12 4.76 27.01 12.21
N TYR A 13 4.37 25.74 12.09
CA TYR A 13 3.62 25.26 10.92
C TYR A 13 2.22 25.88 10.86
N VAL A 14 1.51 25.97 11.98
CA VAL A 14 0.17 26.58 12.01
C VAL A 14 0.22 28.03 11.57
N ARG A 15 1.18 28.82 12.07
CA ARG A 15 1.37 30.22 11.64
C ARG A 15 1.75 30.31 10.17
N GLY A 16 2.72 29.51 9.72
CA GLY A 16 3.13 29.50 8.32
C GLY A 16 1.99 29.12 7.36
N ILE A 17 1.06 28.26 7.78
CA ILE A 17 -0.12 27.92 6.99
C ILE A 17 -1.15 29.06 6.98
N GLN A 18 -1.32 29.77 8.10
CA GLN A 18 -2.22 30.93 8.18
C GLN A 18 -1.74 32.09 7.29
N ASP A 19 -0.43 32.24 7.12
CA ASP A 19 0.18 33.27 6.26
C ASP A 19 0.08 32.94 4.76
N LEU A 20 -0.26 31.70 4.39
CA LEU A 20 -0.47 31.30 2.99
C LEU A 20 -1.77 31.88 2.44
N ARG A 21 -1.80 32.09 1.13
CA ARG A 21 -3.03 32.48 0.43
C ARG A 21 -4.05 31.33 0.48
N PRO A 22 -5.37 31.62 0.46
CA PRO A 22 -6.40 30.58 0.56
C PRO A 22 -6.30 29.46 -0.48
N GLU A 23 -5.87 29.79 -1.70
CA GLU A 23 -5.60 28.82 -2.78
C GLU A 23 -4.45 27.86 -2.46
N ASP A 24 -3.38 28.37 -1.83
CA ASP A 24 -2.22 27.57 -1.44
C ASP A 24 -2.55 26.70 -0.22
N GLN A 25 -3.39 27.20 0.70
CA GLN A 25 -3.91 26.41 1.83
C GLN A 25 -4.74 25.22 1.34
N LEU A 26 -5.60 25.44 0.34
CA LEU A 26 -6.43 24.37 -0.23
C LEU A 26 -5.57 23.29 -0.90
N SER A 27 -4.60 23.71 -1.72
CA SER A 27 -3.62 22.81 -2.34
C SER A 27 -2.84 21.99 -1.30
N LEU A 28 -2.45 22.63 -0.19
CA LEU A 28 -1.75 21.95 0.90
C LEU A 28 -2.63 20.88 1.57
N VAL A 29 -3.91 21.16 1.78
CA VAL A 29 -4.86 20.17 2.33
C VAL A 29 -5.00 18.97 1.38
N GLU A 30 -5.06 19.19 0.07
CA GLU A 30 -5.11 18.11 -0.92
C GLU A 30 -3.86 17.23 -0.84
N ILE A 31 -2.67 17.83 -0.81
CA ILE A 31 -1.39 17.12 -0.72
C ILE A 31 -1.32 16.30 0.58
N ILE A 32 -1.66 16.91 1.73
CA ILE A 32 -1.64 16.24 3.03
C ILE A 32 -2.64 15.08 3.05
N SER A 33 -3.86 15.31 2.57
CA SER A 33 -4.91 14.28 2.55
C SER A 33 -4.53 13.09 1.66
N ALA A 34 -3.93 13.33 0.49
CA ALA A 34 -3.43 12.30 -0.40
C ALA A 34 -2.28 11.50 0.22
N GLY A 35 -1.33 12.19 0.88
CA GLY A 35 -0.21 11.55 1.59
C GLY A 35 -0.68 10.70 2.78
N LEU A 36 -1.66 11.18 3.54
CA LEU A 36 -2.27 10.44 4.65
C LEU A 36 -3.03 9.21 4.16
N LYS A 37 -3.86 9.33 3.11
CA LYS A 37 -4.54 8.19 2.49
C LYS A 37 -3.55 7.11 2.07
N LYS A 38 -2.46 7.47 1.39
CA LYS A 38 -1.40 6.54 0.96
C LYS A 38 -0.72 5.84 2.16
N THR A 39 -0.44 6.59 3.22
CA THR A 39 0.21 6.06 4.43
C THR A 39 -0.69 5.11 5.21
N LEU A 40 -1.97 5.47 5.34
CA LEU A 40 -2.99 4.65 6.00
C LEU A 40 -3.31 3.38 5.19
N MET A 41 -3.37 3.48 3.86
CA MET A 41 -3.54 2.33 2.96
C MET A 41 -2.33 1.38 3.02
N LYS A 42 -1.11 1.90 3.06
CA LYS A 42 0.11 1.08 3.26
C LYS A 42 0.10 0.34 4.60
N LYS A 43 -0.43 0.94 5.67
CA LYS A 43 -0.58 0.26 6.97
C LYS A 43 -1.59 -0.90 6.93
N ARG A 44 -2.60 -0.83 6.06
CA ARG A 44 -3.60 -1.89 5.90
C ARG A 44 -3.11 -3.08 5.07
N ALA A 45 -2.20 -2.87 4.13
CA ALA A 45 -1.71 -3.91 3.23
C ALA A 45 -0.64 -4.83 3.85
N LYS A 46 -0.84 -5.27 5.10
CA LYS A 46 -0.01 -6.33 5.70
C LYS A 46 -0.62 -7.67 5.33
N HIS A 47 -0.50 -8.01 4.05
CA HIS A 47 -1.02 -9.26 3.51
C HIS A 47 -0.33 -10.45 4.21
N ARG A 48 -1.12 -11.45 4.58
CA ARG A 48 -0.60 -12.69 5.18
C ARG A 48 -0.69 -13.77 4.11
N ILE A 49 0.35 -14.61 4.01
CA ILE A 49 0.39 -15.74 3.07
C ILE A 49 -0.83 -16.68 3.25
N THR A 50 -1.39 -16.75 4.45
CA THR A 50 -2.62 -17.49 4.77
C THR A 50 -3.88 -16.94 4.08
N GLU A 51 -3.87 -15.71 3.57
CA GLU A 51 -4.99 -15.16 2.77
C GLU A 51 -5.13 -15.86 1.40
N ILE A 52 -4.10 -16.58 0.97
CA ILE A 52 -4.06 -17.33 -0.30
C ILE A 52 -4.44 -18.81 -0.08
N GLU A 53 -4.53 -19.25 1.18
CA GLU A 53 -4.89 -20.63 1.52
C GLU A 53 -6.30 -20.97 1.00
N GLY A 54 -6.40 -22.06 0.23
CA GLY A 54 -7.67 -22.51 -0.33
C GLY A 54 -8.09 -21.85 -1.65
N LEU A 55 -7.44 -20.78 -2.12
CA LEU A 55 -7.76 -20.17 -3.43
C LEU A 55 -7.52 -21.14 -4.60
N GLY A 56 -6.54 -22.04 -4.48
CA GLY A 56 -6.29 -23.07 -5.48
C GLY A 56 -7.29 -24.23 -5.43
N ALA A 57 -7.92 -24.50 -4.27
CA ALA A 57 -8.74 -25.70 -4.09
C ALA A 57 -9.99 -25.73 -4.98
N ASP A 58 -10.56 -24.56 -5.28
CA ASP A 58 -11.72 -24.44 -6.16
C ASP A 58 -11.37 -24.77 -7.63
N ILE A 59 -10.15 -24.43 -8.07
CA ILE A 59 -9.64 -24.74 -9.42
C ILE A 59 -9.45 -26.24 -9.59
N TRP A 60 -9.00 -26.93 -8.55
CA TRP A 60 -8.79 -28.39 -8.56
C TRP A 60 -10.08 -29.20 -8.31
N LYS A 61 -11.22 -28.55 -8.11
CA LYS A 61 -12.49 -29.22 -7.81
C LYS A 61 -12.99 -30.00 -9.03
N GLY A 62 -13.03 -31.33 -8.90
CA GLY A 62 -13.45 -32.23 -9.98
C GLY A 62 -12.33 -32.60 -10.96
N ILE A 63 -11.10 -32.16 -10.70
CA ILE A 63 -9.91 -32.61 -11.42
C ILE A 63 -9.24 -33.70 -10.60
N ASP A 64 -9.04 -34.89 -11.19
CA ASP A 64 -8.20 -35.91 -10.57
C ASP A 64 -6.74 -35.48 -10.68
N ALA A 65 -6.16 -35.09 -9.54
CA ALA A 65 -4.80 -34.58 -9.48
C ALA A 65 -3.77 -35.62 -9.95
N GLN A 66 -4.05 -36.91 -9.74
CA GLN A 66 -3.14 -37.98 -10.12
C GLN A 66 -3.17 -38.23 -11.63
N GLU A 67 -4.34 -38.17 -12.24
CA GLU A 67 -4.52 -38.26 -13.69
C GLU A 67 -3.89 -37.06 -14.40
N TYR A 68 -4.05 -35.85 -13.85
CA TYR A 68 -3.42 -34.63 -14.38
C TYR A 68 -1.89 -34.76 -14.39
N VAL A 69 -1.30 -35.17 -13.27
CA VAL A 69 0.17 -35.38 -13.17
C VAL A 69 0.64 -36.49 -14.11
N ARG A 70 -0.15 -37.56 -14.31
CA ARG A 70 0.22 -38.63 -15.23
C ARG A 70 0.29 -38.14 -16.67
N LYS A 71 -0.71 -37.37 -17.13
CA LYS A 71 -0.71 -36.77 -18.48
C LYS A 71 0.46 -35.82 -18.69
N GLU A 72 0.76 -35.01 -17.68
CA GLU A 72 1.90 -34.09 -17.72
C GLU A 72 3.25 -34.85 -17.78
N ARG A 73 3.37 -36.04 -17.20
CA ARG A 73 4.58 -36.87 -17.34
C ARG A 73 4.69 -37.51 -18.70
N GLU A 74 3.58 -38.06 -19.21
CA GLU A 74 3.50 -38.64 -20.55
C GLU A 74 3.78 -37.63 -21.66
N SER A 75 3.60 -36.32 -21.42
CA SER A 75 3.93 -35.27 -22.39
C SER A 75 5.38 -34.79 -22.34
N TRP A 76 6.18 -35.26 -21.38
CA TRP A 76 7.61 -34.91 -21.24
C TRP A 76 8.54 -36.09 -21.57
N ASP A 77 8.00 -37.31 -21.69
CA ASP A 77 8.65 -38.48 -22.31
C ASP A 77 8.46 -38.47 -23.84
#